data_AF-A0A8S1MLP0-F1
#
_entry.id   AF-A0A8S1MLP0-F1
#
_cell.length_a   1.000
_cell.length_b   1.000
_cell.length_c   1.000
_cell.angle_alpha   90.00
_cell.angle_beta   90.00
_cell.angle_gamma   90.00
#
_symmetry.space_group_name_H-M   'P 1'
#
loop_
_entity.id
_entity.type
_entity.pdbx_description
1 polymer ?
#
loop_
_entity_poly.entity_id
_entity_poly.type
_entity_poly.pdbx_seq_one_letter_code
_entity_poly.pdbx_strand_id
1 'polypeptide(L)'
;MNQHHEEDEIFDIPTSKSNSELNGRTISFTLFSIIYNLGWGLLFLLFRHYNNQSCDCIDTWSLYAELFLFVVAGYKLIIELPIQYKTNGFWKEKLFDIVDYVELFFNTLILIGLTYAYLQHEECIHLRMFILSYLIVTYFIIFIWILTLIYLFCNKEGQSRRS
;
A
#
# COMPACT_ATOMS: atom_id res chain seq x y z
N MET A 1 -48.55 -46.89 4.17
CA MET A 1 -48.53 -46.96 2.70
C MET A 1 -47.45 -46.00 2.24
N ASN A 2 -46.37 -46.54 1.67
CA ASN A 2 -45.20 -45.78 1.21
C ASN A 2 -45.55 -44.93 -0.01
N GLN A 3 -44.90 -43.76 -0.11
CA GLN A 3 -44.25 -43.33 -1.35
C GLN A 3 -43.09 -42.38 -1.00
N HIS A 4 -41.89 -42.79 -1.41
CA HIS A 4 -40.68 -41.99 -1.48
C HIS A 4 -40.84 -40.89 -2.54
N HIS A 5 -40.38 -39.67 -2.24
CA HIS A 5 -39.63 -38.84 -3.19
C HIS A 5 -38.57 -38.06 -2.40
N GLU A 6 -37.31 -38.34 -2.74
CA GLU A 6 -36.14 -37.46 -2.60
C GLU A 6 -36.32 -36.26 -3.56
N GLU A 7 -35.38 -35.29 -3.50
CA GLU A 7 -35.30 -34.00 -4.23
C GLU A 7 -35.88 -32.82 -3.38
N ASP A 8 -35.14 -31.83 -2.89
CA ASP A 8 -33.92 -31.18 -3.39
C ASP A 8 -33.03 -30.64 -2.25
N GLU A 9 -31.78 -31.10 -2.22
CA GLU A 9 -30.63 -30.26 -1.87
C GLU A 9 -30.59 -29.07 -2.84
N ILE A 10 -30.58 -27.82 -2.35
CA ILE A 10 -30.05 -26.66 -3.09
C ILE A 10 -29.90 -25.48 -2.11
N PHE A 11 -28.68 -24.92 -2.09
CA PHE A 11 -28.16 -23.79 -1.29
C PHE A 11 -27.59 -24.11 0.10
N ASP A 12 -26.72 -25.10 0.16
CA ASP A 12 -25.45 -24.90 0.86
C ASP A 12 -24.32 -24.72 -0.17
N ILE A 13 -23.34 -23.86 0.18
CA ILE A 13 -22.04 -23.53 -0.48
C ILE A 13 -22.04 -22.27 -1.38
N PRO A 14 -21.10 -21.29 -1.27
CA PRO A 14 -19.93 -21.15 -0.37
C PRO A 14 -19.68 -19.73 0.19
N THR A 15 -19.75 -19.51 1.50
CA THR A 15 -19.02 -18.38 2.14
C THR A 15 -17.51 -18.61 2.14
N SER A 16 -17.05 -19.86 1.97
CA SER A 16 -15.63 -20.23 1.96
C SER A 16 -14.87 -19.80 0.69
N LYS A 17 -15.50 -19.85 -0.50
CA LYS A 17 -14.85 -19.44 -1.77
C LYS A 17 -14.65 -17.92 -1.83
N SER A 18 -15.66 -17.13 -1.48
CA SER A 18 -15.58 -15.66 -1.41
C SER A 18 -14.48 -15.20 -0.44
N ASN A 19 -14.44 -15.78 0.77
CA ASN A 19 -13.41 -15.46 1.76
C ASN A 19 -12.00 -15.92 1.33
N SER A 20 -11.89 -17.04 0.58
CA SER A 20 -10.60 -17.50 0.05
C SER A 20 -10.06 -16.61 -1.08
N GLU A 21 -10.94 -16.11 -1.96
CA GLU A 21 -10.57 -15.19 -3.03
C GLU A 21 -10.21 -13.79 -2.48
N LEU A 22 -10.94 -13.31 -1.46
CA LEU A 22 -10.61 -12.07 -0.77
C LEU A 22 -9.26 -12.17 -0.06
N ASN A 23 -9.02 -13.24 0.70
CA ASN A 23 -7.72 -13.46 1.34
C ASN A 23 -6.58 -13.57 0.32
N GLY A 24 -6.81 -14.23 -0.82
CA GLY A 24 -5.83 -14.32 -1.90
C GLY A 24 -5.46 -12.95 -2.47
N ARG A 25 -6.46 -12.08 -2.69
CA ARG A 25 -6.23 -10.70 -3.14
C ARG A 25 -5.46 -9.88 -2.12
N THR A 26 -5.83 -9.95 -0.84
CA THR A 26 -5.13 -9.23 0.24
C THR A 26 -3.66 -9.63 0.32
N ILE A 27 -3.35 -10.93 0.23
CA ILE A 27 -1.97 -11.42 0.21
C ILE A 27 -1.21 -10.92 -1.02
N SER A 28 -1.82 -10.92 -2.20
CA SER A 28 -1.19 -10.37 -3.42
C SER A 28 -0.90 -8.88 -3.29
N PHE A 29 -1.79 -8.10 -2.67
CA PHE A 29 -1.56 -6.68 -2.40
C PHE A 29 -0.41 -6.46 -1.41
N THR A 30 -0.35 -7.22 -0.32
CA THR A 30 0.74 -7.15 0.66
C THR A 30 2.09 -7.47 0.02
N LEU A 31 2.17 -8.52 -0.81
CA LEU A 31 3.37 -8.87 -1.54
C LEU A 31 3.80 -7.80 -2.53
N PHE A 32 2.86 -7.22 -3.29
CA PHE A 32 3.15 -6.10 -4.18
C PHE A 32 3.70 -4.90 -3.40
N SER A 33 3.09 -4.56 -2.26
CA SER A 33 3.54 -3.46 -1.41
C SER A 33 4.96 -3.69 -0.88
N ILE A 34 5.31 -4.92 -0.48
CA ILE A 34 6.67 -5.27 -0.07
C ILE A 34 7.66 -5.03 -1.22
N ILE A 35 7.38 -5.56 -2.41
CA ILE A 35 8.26 -5.43 -3.58
C ILE A 35 8.42 -3.96 -3.98
N TYR A 36 7.32 -3.20 -4.00
CA TYR A 36 7.32 -1.78 -4.34
C TYR A 36 8.20 -0.97 -3.37
N ASN A 37 8.00 -1.16 -2.06
CA ASN A 37 8.76 -0.45 -1.03
C ASN A 37 10.25 -0.84 -1.04
N LEU A 38 10.57 -2.14 -1.19
CA LEU A 38 11.96 -2.60 -1.32
C LEU A 38 12.63 -2.03 -2.58
N GLY A 39 11.92 -2.04 -3.72
CA GLY A 39 12.45 -1.53 -4.97
C GLY A 39 12.81 -0.06 -4.87
N TRP A 40 11.90 0.77 -4.33
CA TRP A 40 12.19 2.19 -4.13
C TRP A 40 13.26 2.44 -3.07
N GLY A 41 13.25 1.70 -1.95
CA GLY A 41 14.29 1.81 -0.91
C GLY A 41 15.68 1.52 -1.48
N LEU A 42 15.83 0.46 -2.29
CA LEU A 42 17.09 0.16 -2.98
C LEU A 42 17.49 1.23 -3.99
N LEU A 43 16.53 1.81 -4.71
CA LEU A 43 16.82 2.90 -5.64
C LEU A 43 17.29 4.16 -4.89
N PHE A 44 16.67 4.53 -3.77
CA PHE A 44 17.14 5.62 -2.92
C PHE A 44 18.56 5.37 -2.41
N LEU A 45 18.84 4.18 -1.89
CA LEU A 45 20.18 3.77 -1.44
C LEU A 45 21.22 3.94 -2.57
N LEU A 46 20.92 3.41 -3.76
CA LEU A 46 21.83 3.46 -4.91
C LEU A 46 22.06 4.90 -5.36
N PHE A 47 21.00 5.69 -5.55
CA PHE A 47 21.13 7.07 -6.01
C PHE A 47 21.88 7.94 -5.02
N ARG A 48 21.72 7.72 -3.72
CA ARG A 48 22.50 8.41 -2.69
C ARG A 48 23.97 7.98 -2.70
N HIS A 49 24.23 6.67 -2.80
CA HIS A 49 25.60 6.15 -2.81
C HIS A 49 26.42 6.64 -4.02
N TYR A 50 25.78 6.77 -5.19
CA TYR A 50 26.43 7.22 -6.43
C TYR A 50 26.42 8.74 -6.63
N ASN A 51 25.67 9.50 -5.83
CA ASN A 51 25.64 10.94 -5.95
C ASN A 51 26.73 11.59 -5.09
N ASN A 52 27.82 12.02 -5.74
CA ASN A 52 28.97 12.64 -5.09
C ASN A 52 28.81 14.16 -4.87
N GLN A 53 27.59 14.69 -5.03
CA GLN A 53 27.28 16.12 -4.87
C GLN A 53 26.91 16.42 -3.41
N SER A 54 27.47 17.49 -2.85
CA SER A 54 27.20 17.99 -1.49
C SER A 54 25.80 18.62 -1.40
N CYS A 55 24.77 17.79 -1.43
CA CYS A 55 23.36 18.17 -1.40
C CYS A 55 22.72 17.74 -0.07
N ASP A 56 23.25 18.24 1.06
CA ASP A 56 22.96 17.74 2.41
C ASP A 56 21.46 17.62 2.75
N CYS A 57 20.66 18.62 2.36
CA CYS A 57 19.22 18.61 2.60
C CYS A 57 18.50 17.53 1.78
N ILE A 58 18.82 17.42 0.49
CA ILE A 58 18.22 16.40 -0.38
C ILE A 58 18.66 15.00 0.06
N ASP A 59 19.94 14.84 0.40
CA ASP A 59 20.46 13.55 0.88
C ASP A 59 19.79 13.12 2.20
N THR A 60 19.55 14.07 3.10
CA THR A 60 18.85 13.80 4.37
C THR A 60 17.41 13.35 4.16
N TRP A 61 16.64 14.05 3.32
CA TRP A 61 15.27 13.64 3.02
C TRP A 61 15.21 12.33 2.22
N SER A 62 16.21 12.08 1.38
CA SER A 62 16.37 10.82 0.66
C SER A 62 16.69 9.66 1.61
N LEU A 63 17.52 9.89 2.65
CA LEU A 63 17.78 8.92 3.72
C LEU A 63 16.52 8.60 4.51
N TYR A 64 15.73 9.62 4.87
CA TYR A 64 14.47 9.39 5.58
C TYR A 64 13.46 8.60 4.75
N ALA A 65 13.38 8.89 3.45
CA ALA A 65 12.57 8.10 2.52
C ALA A 65 13.05 6.65 2.43
N GLU A 66 14.36 6.43 2.25
CA GLU A 66 14.99 5.11 2.20
C GLU A 66 14.66 4.27 3.44
N LEU A 67 14.94 4.81 4.63
CA LEU A 67 14.72 4.11 5.89
C LEU A 67 13.24 3.78 6.09
N PHE A 68 12.35 4.73 5.79
CA PHE A 68 10.91 4.50 5.88
C PHE A 68 10.44 3.38 4.97
N LEU A 69 10.86 3.39 3.70
CA LEU A 69 10.47 2.36 2.73
C LEU A 69 10.95 0.97 3.16
N PHE A 70 12.18 0.85 3.69
CA PHE A 70 12.66 -0.42 4.23
C PHE A 70 11.92 -0.87 5.49
N VAL A 71 11.59 0.06 6.40
CA VAL A 71 10.83 -0.24 7.61
C VAL A 71 9.42 -0.73 7.26
N VAL A 72 8.73 -0.06 6.34
CA VAL A 72 7.40 -0.48 5.86
C VAL A 72 7.48 -1.85 5.19
N ALA A 73 8.43 -2.08 4.28
CA ALA A 73 8.63 -3.38 3.65
C ALA A 73 8.89 -4.50 4.68
N GLY A 74 9.76 -4.23 5.66
CA GLY A 74 10.10 -5.18 6.73
C GLY A 74 8.90 -5.49 7.62
N TYR A 75 8.13 -4.47 8.01
CA TYR A 75 6.88 -4.64 8.75
C TYR A 75 5.89 -5.53 7.98
N LYS A 76 5.64 -5.22 6.71
CA LYS A 76 4.70 -5.98 5.87
C LYS A 76 5.15 -7.43 5.69
N LEU A 77 6.46 -7.66 5.53
CA LEU A 77 7.04 -8.99 5.36
C LEU A 77 7.03 -9.84 6.64
N ILE A 78 7.43 -9.27 7.78
CA ILE A 78 7.69 -10.01 9.03
C ILE A 78 6.42 -10.13 9.88
N ILE A 79 5.54 -9.13 9.83
CA ILE A 79 4.38 -9.02 10.72
C ILE A 79 3.09 -9.19 9.92
N GLU A 80 2.84 -8.33 8.94
CA GLU A 80 1.54 -8.29 8.25
C GLU A 80 1.26 -9.59 7.48
N LEU A 81 2.20 -10.04 6.65
CA LEU A 81 2.06 -11.22 5.80
C LEU A 81 1.89 -12.53 6.61
N PRO A 82 2.67 -12.83 7.67
CA PRO A 82 2.45 -14.03 8.49
C PRO A 82 1.13 -14.00 9.26
N ILE A 83 0.71 -12.84 9.77
CA ILE A 83 -0.58 -12.69 10.46
C ILE A 83 -1.73 -12.88 9.47
N GLN A 84 -1.60 -12.35 8.24
CA GLN A 84 -2.57 -12.59 7.17
C GLN A 84 -2.70 -14.08 6.81
N TYR A 85 -1.58 -14.83 6.84
CA TYR A 85 -1.58 -16.27 6.57
C TYR A 85 -2.13 -17.12 7.71
N LYS A 86 -1.87 -16.74 8.98
CA LYS A 86 -2.14 -17.60 10.14
C LYS A 86 -3.42 -17.29 10.93
N THR A 87 -4.02 -16.10 10.79
CA THR A 87 -5.11 -15.68 11.69
C THR A 87 -6.30 -15.02 11.00
N ASN A 88 -7.50 -15.47 11.38
CA ASN A 88 -8.82 -14.89 11.05
C ASN A 88 -9.48 -14.31 12.31
N GLY A 89 -8.81 -13.39 13.00
CA GLY A 89 -9.28 -12.82 14.28
C GLY A 89 -9.61 -11.34 14.20
N PHE A 90 -10.68 -10.89 14.89
CA PHE A 90 -11.16 -9.51 14.96
C PHE A 90 -10.12 -8.46 15.43
N TRP A 91 -9.11 -8.87 16.21
CA TRP A 91 -8.02 -7.99 16.65
C TRP A 91 -7.01 -7.64 15.54
N LYS A 92 -7.02 -8.40 14.45
CA LYS A 92 -6.19 -8.17 13.25
C LYS A 92 -6.55 -6.86 12.56
N GLU A 93 -7.84 -6.59 12.41
CA GLU A 93 -8.33 -5.42 11.67
C GLU A 93 -7.96 -4.11 12.39
N LYS A 94 -8.25 -4.01 13.70
CA LYS A 94 -7.93 -2.79 14.45
C LYS A 94 -6.43 -2.46 14.53
N LEU A 95 -5.58 -3.48 14.63
CA LEU A 95 -4.12 -3.27 14.70
C LEU A 95 -3.60 -2.74 13.35
N PHE A 96 -4.05 -3.35 12.25
CA PHE A 96 -3.65 -2.94 10.92
C PHE A 96 -4.20 -1.56 10.54
N ASP A 97 -5.43 -1.24 10.94
CA ASP A 97 -5.97 0.11 10.74
C ASP A 97 -5.09 1.19 11.37
N ILE A 98 -4.64 0.99 12.63
CA ILE A 98 -3.75 1.95 13.31
C ILE A 98 -2.42 2.06 12.59
N VAL A 99 -1.83 0.94 12.19
CA VAL A 99 -0.55 0.94 11.46
C VAL A 99 -0.69 1.63 10.12
N ASP A 100 -1.79 1.43 9.39
CA ASP A 100 -2.05 2.09 8.11
C ASP A 100 -2.19 3.61 8.27
N TYR A 101 -2.81 4.10 9.35
CA TYR A 101 -2.84 5.54 9.65
C TYR A 101 -1.46 6.12 9.94
N VAL A 102 -0.63 5.38 10.68
CA VAL A 102 0.75 5.78 10.99
C VAL A 102 1.61 5.77 9.72
N GLU A 103 1.47 4.74 8.88
CA GLU A 103 2.13 4.64 7.57
C GLU A 103 1.74 5.82 6.69
N LEU A 104 0.45 6.15 6.60
CA LEU A 104 -0.06 7.29 5.82
C LEU A 104 0.50 8.63 6.32
N PHE A 105 0.57 8.82 7.64
CA PHE A 105 1.13 10.04 8.23
C PHE A 105 2.61 10.24 7.86
N PHE A 106 3.43 9.22 8.07
CA PHE A 106 4.86 9.30 7.75
C PHE A 106 5.12 9.40 6.24
N ASN A 107 4.34 8.69 5.42
CA ASN A 107 4.43 8.80 3.97
C ASN A 107 4.11 10.23 3.50
N THR A 108 3.07 10.85 4.07
CA THR A 108 2.73 12.26 3.80
C THR A 108 3.87 13.20 4.20
N LEU A 109 4.46 13.01 5.38
CA LEU A 109 5.57 13.82 5.88
C LEU A 109 6.80 13.71 4.95
N ILE A 110 7.14 12.50 4.51
CA ILE A 110 8.25 12.25 3.59
C ILE A 110 7.97 12.87 2.22
N LEU A 111 6.76 12.76 1.69
CA LEU A 111 6.39 13.39 0.43
C LEU A 111 6.50 14.91 0.48
N ILE A 112 6.06 15.54 1.58
CA ILE A 112 6.22 16.98 1.78
C ILE A 112 7.71 17.35 1.85
N GLY A 113 8.50 16.59 2.61
CA GLY A 113 9.93 16.82 2.74
C GLY A 113 10.71 16.67 1.44
N LEU A 114 10.44 15.62 0.66
CA LEU A 114 11.02 15.41 -0.67
C LEU A 114 10.59 16.48 -1.67
N THR A 115 9.33 16.91 -1.63
CA THR A 115 8.82 18.00 -2.49
C THR A 115 9.51 19.32 -2.14
N TYR A 116 9.66 19.63 -0.85
CA TYR A 116 10.38 20.80 -0.39
C TYR A 116 11.85 20.76 -0.83
N ALA A 117 12.53 19.62 -0.63
CA ALA A 117 13.92 19.42 -1.04
C ALA A 117 14.09 19.56 -2.56
N TYR A 118 13.13 19.06 -3.36
CA TYR A 118 13.11 19.21 -4.81
C TYR A 118 13.00 20.67 -5.27
N LEU A 119 12.23 21.49 -4.55
CA LEU A 119 11.97 22.89 -4.91
C LEU A 119 13.11 23.84 -4.51
N GLN A 120 13.84 23.57 -3.43
CA GLN A 120 14.86 24.49 -2.92
C GLN A 120 16.26 24.35 -3.54
N HIS A 121 16.60 23.20 -4.13
CA HIS A 121 17.98 22.89 -4.50
C HIS A 121 18.11 22.59 -6.00
N GLU A 122 18.25 23.65 -6.81
CA GLU A 122 18.36 23.54 -8.28
C GLU A 122 19.66 22.88 -8.75
N GLU A 123 20.73 22.94 -7.95
CA GLU A 123 22.08 22.52 -8.32
C GLU A 123 22.26 20.99 -8.38
N CYS A 124 21.34 20.22 -7.77
CA CYS A 124 21.46 18.77 -7.59
C CYS A 124 20.70 17.97 -8.66
N ILE A 125 21.00 18.21 -9.94
CA ILE A 125 20.17 17.80 -11.09
C ILE A 125 19.81 16.29 -11.08
N HIS A 126 20.77 15.39 -10.87
CA HIS A 126 20.52 13.94 -10.95
C HIS A 126 19.63 13.43 -9.82
N LEU A 127 19.93 13.82 -8.58
CA LEU A 127 19.14 13.43 -7.40
C LEU A 127 17.75 14.08 -7.42
N ARG A 128 17.65 15.32 -7.91
CA ARG A 128 16.39 16.03 -8.10
C ARG A 128 15.49 15.38 -9.15
N MET A 129 16.06 14.93 -10.28
CA MET A 129 15.31 14.19 -11.31
C MET A 129 14.84 12.82 -10.81
N PHE A 130 15.64 12.15 -9.98
CA PHE A 130 15.25 10.90 -9.33
C PHE A 130 14.10 11.12 -8.33
N ILE A 131 14.18 12.14 -7.47
CA ILE A 131 13.10 12.48 -6.55
C ILE A 131 11.84 12.87 -7.31
N LEU A 132 11.97 13.61 -8.42
CA LEU A 132 10.82 13.95 -9.25
C LEU A 132 10.14 12.70 -9.83
N SER A 133 10.92 11.70 -10.30
CA SER A 133 10.34 10.46 -10.82
C SER A 133 9.59 9.68 -9.75
N TYR A 134 10.16 9.61 -8.54
CA TYR A 134 9.48 9.04 -7.38
C TYR A 134 8.18 9.78 -7.05
N LEU A 135 8.22 11.11 -6.96
CA LEU A 135 7.04 11.94 -6.67
C LEU A 135 5.95 11.74 -7.72
N ILE A 136 6.28 11.75 -9.02
CA ILE A 136 5.31 11.53 -10.10
C ILE A 136 4.64 10.18 -9.96
N VAL A 137 5.41 9.11 -9.76
CA VAL A 137 4.87 7.75 -9.62
C VAL A 137 3.98 7.64 -8.38
N THR A 138 4.44 8.15 -7.24
CA THR A 138 3.68 8.09 -5.98
C THR A 138 2.39 8.91 -6.05
N TYR A 139 2.44 10.14 -6.58
CA TYR A 139 1.25 10.96 -6.76
C TYR A 139 0.26 10.35 -7.76
N PHE A 140 0.74 9.68 -8.81
CA PHE A 140 -0.13 8.97 -9.74
C PHE A 140 -0.86 7.80 -9.08
N ILE A 141 -0.17 7.03 -8.22
CA ILE A 141 -0.79 5.95 -7.44
C ILE A 141 -1.84 6.51 -6.49
N ILE A 142 -1.52 7.59 -5.77
CA ILE A 142 -2.48 8.27 -4.87
C ILE A 142 -3.69 8.78 -5.65
N PHE A 143 -3.47 9.37 -6.83
CA PHE A 143 -4.56 9.84 -7.68
C PHE A 143 -5.50 8.70 -8.11
N ILE A 144 -4.96 7.56 -8.56
CA ILE A 144 -5.76 6.37 -8.88
C ILE A 144 -6.54 5.89 -7.64
N TRP A 145 -5.90 5.86 -6.48
CA TRP A 145 -6.54 5.45 -5.23
C TRP A 145 -7.71 6.38 -4.87
N ILE A 146 -7.54 7.70 -4.94
CA ILE A 146 -8.60 8.69 -4.72
C ILE A 146 -9.75 8.49 -5.72
N LEU A 147 -9.45 8.35 -7.02
CA LEU A 147 -10.47 8.11 -8.04
C LEU A 147 -11.26 6.82 -7.75
N THR A 148 -10.58 5.77 -7.31
CA THR A 148 -11.21 4.50 -6.94
C THR A 148 -12.14 4.68 -5.74
N LEU A 149 -11.73 5.42 -4.71
CA LEU A 149 -12.58 5.72 -3.57
C LEU A 149 -13.82 6.53 -3.99
N ILE A 150 -13.65 7.58 -4.79
CA ILE A 150 -14.77 8.40 -5.29
C ILE A 150 -15.76 7.52 -6.07
N TYR A 151 -15.26 6.68 -6.98
CA TYR A 151 -16.08 5.74 -7.74
C TYR A 151 -16.89 4.81 -6.82
N LEU A 152 -16.27 4.25 -5.78
CA LEU A 152 -16.94 3.38 -4.81
C LEU A 152 -18.01 4.13 -4.01
N PHE A 153 -17.74 5.34 -3.55
CA PHE A 153 -18.73 6.17 -2.84
C PHE A 153 -19.93 6.50 -3.72
N CYS A 154 -19.69 6.94 -4.96
CA CYS A 154 -20.77 7.26 -5.91
C CYS A 154 -21.65 6.03 -6.23
N ASN A 155 -21.06 4.84 -6.35
CA ASN A 155 -21.83 3.62 -6.64
C ASN A 155 -22.60 3.07 -5.42
N LYS A 156 -22.08 3.27 -4.19
CA LYS A 156 -22.74 2.81 -2.96
C LYS A 156 -24.08 3.54 -2.73
N GLU A 157 -24.16 4.81 -3.11
CA GLU A 157 -25.42 5.58 -3.07
C GLU A 157 -26.46 5.07 -4.08
N GLY A 158 -26.01 4.56 -5.24
CA GLY A 158 -26.88 3.99 -6.27
C GLY A 158 -27.54 2.66 -5.89
N GLN A 159 -26.88 1.84 -5.06
CA GLN A 159 -27.43 0.57 -4.57
C GLN A 159 -28.39 0.72 -3.39
N SER A 160 -28.14 1.65 -2.45
CA SER A 160 -29.05 1.83 -1.28
C SER A 160 -30.43 2.41 -1.63
N ARG A 161 -30.58 3.03 -2.81
CA ARG A 161 -31.88 3.54 -3.30
C ARG A 161 -32.71 2.51 -4.06
N ARG A 162 -32.20 1.30 -4.30
CA ARG A 162 -32.88 0.24 -5.07
C ARG A 162 -33.29 -0.98 -4.23
N SER A 163 -32.96 -1.02 -2.95
CA SER A 163 -33.52 -1.99 -1.97
C SER A 163 -34.67 -1.35 -1.21
#